data_AF-A0A2V7VTL9-F1
#
_entry.id   AF-A0A2V7VTL9-F1
#
_cell.length_a   1.000
_cell.length_b   1.000
_cell.length_c   1.000
_cell.angle_alpha   90.00
_cell.angle_beta   90.00
_cell.angle_gamma   90.00
#
_symmetry.space_group_name_H-M   'P 1'
#
loop_
_entity.id
_entity.type
_entity.pdbx_description
1 polymer ?
#
loop_
_entity_poly.entity_id
_entity_poly.type
_entity_poly.pdbx_seq_one_letter_code
_entity_poly.pdbx_strand_id
1 'polypeptide(L)'
;GVLRHLRDHRVRNVVWLTADVHYAAAHHYDPARARFTEFDPFWEFVAGPLHAGTFGPNELDPTFGPQARFVGIPAGMKPNRPPSAGLQFFGTLNLDGRTRVLTVRLHDLSGRAIFSLDLPAQEI
;
A
#
# COMPACT_ATOMS: atom_id res chain seq x y z
N GLY A 1 -7.68 18.95 6.41
CA GLY A 1 -7.61 17.78 5.51
C GLY A 1 -7.91 16.52 6.28
N VAL A 2 -8.26 15.42 5.60
CA VAL A 2 -8.64 14.13 6.22
C VAL A 2 -7.59 13.63 7.20
N LEU A 3 -6.31 13.63 6.83
CA LEU A 3 -5.23 13.13 7.69
C LEU A 3 -5.12 13.87 9.03
N ARG A 4 -5.21 15.21 9.00
CA ARG A 4 -5.25 16.04 10.21
C ARG A 4 -6.46 15.71 11.08
N HIS A 5 -7.64 15.55 10.45
CA HIS A 5 -8.88 15.25 11.18
C HIS A 5 -8.80 13.89 11.90
N LEU A 6 -8.28 12.86 11.24
CA LEU A 6 -8.07 11.53 11.83
C LEU A 6 -7.15 11.61 13.05
N ARG A 7 -6.02 12.32 12.94
CA ARG A 7 -5.08 12.55 14.05
C ARG A 7 -5.77 13.28 15.21
N ASP A 8 -6.40 14.41 14.94
CA ASP A 8 -6.99 15.27 15.98
C ASP A 8 -8.12 14.56 16.76
N HIS A 9 -8.82 13.62 16.12
CA HIS A 9 -9.88 12.80 16.73
C HIS A 9 -9.38 11.44 17.22
N ARG A 10 -8.06 11.18 17.19
CA ARG A 10 -7.43 9.92 17.62
C ARG A 10 -8.06 8.70 16.95
N VAL A 11 -8.35 8.78 15.64
CA VAL A 11 -8.77 7.61 14.87
C VAL A 11 -7.56 6.71 14.64
N ARG A 12 -7.62 5.48 15.17
CA ARG A 12 -6.50 4.52 15.19
C ARG A 12 -6.72 3.39 14.20
N ASN A 13 -5.64 2.64 13.94
CA ASN A 13 -5.61 1.45 13.09
C ASN A 13 -6.05 1.73 11.64
N VAL A 14 -5.69 2.91 11.13
CA VAL A 14 -6.04 3.33 9.76
C VAL A 14 -5.08 2.70 8.75
N VAL A 15 -5.66 2.03 7.75
CA VAL A 15 -4.95 1.52 6.57
C VAL A 15 -5.63 2.05 5.31
N TRP A 16 -4.84 2.37 4.29
CA TRP A 16 -5.33 2.85 3.00
C TRP A 16 -5.22 1.75 1.95
N LEU A 17 -6.28 1.57 1.17
CA LEU A 17 -6.34 0.58 0.08
C LEU A 17 -6.52 1.31 -1.24
N THR A 18 -5.61 1.08 -2.17
CA THR A 18 -5.60 1.74 -3.49
C THR A 18 -5.67 0.67 -4.57
N ALA A 19 -6.75 0.65 -5.36
CA ALA A 19 -7.03 -0.43 -6.30
C ALA A 19 -6.90 -0.07 -7.79
N ASP A 20 -6.87 1.23 -8.12
CA ASP A 20 -6.92 1.69 -9.50
C ASP A 20 -5.55 1.72 -10.18
N VAL A 21 -4.46 1.95 -9.45
CA VAL A 21 -3.14 2.14 -10.08
C VAL A 21 -2.49 0.79 -10.41
N HIS A 22 -1.97 0.68 -11.64
CA HIS A 22 -1.73 -0.57 -12.38
C HIS A 22 -0.48 -1.37 -11.94
N TYR A 23 -0.20 -1.48 -10.65
CA TYR A 23 0.90 -2.25 -10.06
C TYR A 23 0.60 -2.62 -8.61
N ALA A 24 1.40 -3.50 -8.02
CA ALA A 24 1.37 -3.77 -6.59
C ALA A 24 2.45 -2.99 -5.85
N ALA A 25 2.10 -2.39 -4.71
CA ALA A 25 3.06 -1.72 -3.83
C ALA A 25 2.60 -1.69 -2.38
N ALA A 26 3.56 -1.53 -1.47
CA ALA A 26 3.30 -1.19 -0.08
C ALA A 26 4.10 0.06 0.28
N HIS A 27 3.40 1.10 0.70
CA HIS A 27 3.99 2.38 1.08
C HIS A 27 3.75 2.65 2.56
N HIS A 28 4.78 3.13 3.25
CA HIS A 28 4.66 3.63 4.62
C HIS A 28 4.87 5.14 4.65
N TYR A 29 3.91 5.86 5.20
CA TYR A 29 3.90 7.31 5.32
C TYR A 29 4.14 7.72 6.77
N ASP A 30 4.95 8.75 6.96
CA ASP A 30 5.37 9.16 8.30
C ASP A 30 5.73 10.65 8.33
N PRO A 31 5.16 11.43 9.29
CA PRO A 31 5.44 12.85 9.41
C PRO A 31 6.92 13.16 9.64
N ALA A 32 7.72 12.24 10.21
CA ALA A 32 9.15 12.46 10.41
C ALA A 32 9.96 12.58 9.09
N ARG A 33 9.38 12.11 7.97
CA ARG A 33 9.97 12.22 6.62
C ARG A 33 9.22 13.20 5.72
N ALA A 34 8.15 13.82 6.21
CA ALA A 34 7.18 14.54 5.40
C ALA A 34 7.39 16.06 5.39
N ARG A 35 6.90 16.72 4.35
CA ARG A 35 6.77 18.19 4.32
C ARG A 35 5.56 18.68 5.11
N PHE A 36 4.42 17.99 4.96
CA PHE A 36 3.24 18.19 5.79
C PHE A 36 3.31 17.22 6.96
N THR A 37 3.28 17.69 8.21
CA THR A 37 3.57 16.86 9.39
C THR A 37 2.36 16.62 10.30
N GLU A 38 1.19 17.14 9.95
CA GLU A 38 0.01 17.09 10.81
C GLU A 38 -0.84 15.83 10.58
N PHE A 39 -0.25 14.66 10.76
CA PHE A 39 -0.90 13.36 10.63
C PHE A 39 -0.16 12.27 11.42
N ASP A 40 -0.82 11.16 11.75
CA ASP A 40 -0.19 9.97 12.34
C ASP A 40 0.38 9.05 11.24
N PRO A 41 1.47 8.29 11.48
CA PRO A 41 1.99 7.33 10.50
C PRO A 41 0.94 6.31 10.06
N PHE A 42 0.94 5.96 8.76
CA PHE A 42 0.00 5.00 8.20
C PHE A 42 0.59 4.19 7.03
N TRP A 43 -0.08 3.09 6.71
CA TRP A 43 0.24 2.24 5.57
C TRP A 43 -0.77 2.41 4.44
N GLU A 44 -0.27 2.40 3.21
CA GLU A 44 -1.06 2.22 1.99
C GLU A 44 -0.66 0.91 1.31
N PHE A 45 -1.65 0.15 0.88
CA PHE A 45 -1.47 -1.05 0.09
C PHE A 45 -2.15 -0.89 -1.26
N VAL A 46 -1.35 -1.07 -2.30
CA VAL A 46 -1.73 -0.86 -3.68
C VAL A 46 -1.84 -2.22 -4.36
N ALA A 47 -2.98 -2.52 -4.96
CA ALA A 47 -3.18 -3.71 -5.79
C ALA A 47 -4.33 -3.53 -6.79
N GLY A 48 -4.03 -3.67 -8.08
CA GLY A 48 -5.02 -3.65 -9.16
C GLY A 48 -4.57 -2.80 -10.34
N PRO A 49 -5.47 -2.43 -11.27
CA PRO A 49 -6.73 -3.14 -11.54
C PRO A 49 -6.43 -4.50 -12.18
N LEU A 50 -7.36 -5.46 -12.01
CA LEU A 50 -7.27 -6.73 -12.72
C LEU A 50 -7.49 -6.53 -14.22
N HIS A 51 -6.70 -7.23 -15.03
CA HIS A 51 -6.77 -7.22 -16.50
C HIS A 51 -6.54 -5.85 -17.15
N ALA A 52 -5.80 -4.96 -16.49
CA ALA A 52 -5.36 -3.69 -17.06
C ALA A 52 -3.87 -3.72 -17.41
N GLY A 53 -3.43 -2.80 -18.30
CA GLY A 53 -2.03 -2.73 -18.69
C GLY A 53 -1.13 -2.27 -17.54
N THR A 54 -0.01 -2.92 -17.24
CA THR A 54 0.83 -2.57 -16.08
C THR A 54 1.64 -1.28 -16.32
N PHE A 55 1.66 -0.39 -15.34
CA PHE A 55 2.48 0.82 -15.34
C PHE A 55 3.42 0.84 -14.13
N GLY A 56 4.47 1.66 -14.20
CA GLY A 56 5.38 1.87 -13.08
C GLY A 56 4.91 2.93 -12.10
N PRO A 57 5.30 2.86 -10.81
CA PRO A 57 5.12 3.99 -9.93
C PRO A 57 5.94 5.17 -10.48
N ASN A 58 5.34 6.36 -10.45
CA ASN A 58 6.08 7.60 -10.61
C ASN A 58 6.96 7.83 -9.37
N GLU A 59 7.87 8.80 -9.46
CA GLU A 59 8.60 9.27 -8.29
C GLU A 59 7.62 9.71 -7.19
N LEU A 60 7.89 9.27 -5.96
CA LEU A 60 7.04 9.53 -4.82
C LEU A 60 7.22 10.97 -4.33
N ASP A 61 6.13 11.74 -4.31
CA ASP A 61 6.15 13.11 -3.82
C ASP A 61 6.35 13.15 -2.28
N PRO A 62 7.26 14.01 -1.77
CA PRO A 62 7.62 14.01 -0.35
C PRO A 62 6.57 14.66 0.57
N THR A 63 5.41 15.09 0.07
CA THR A 63 4.38 15.79 0.87
C THR A 63 4.03 15.04 2.15
N PHE A 64 3.86 13.73 2.08
CA PHE A 64 3.48 12.87 3.22
C PHE A 64 4.60 11.91 3.67
N GLY A 65 5.85 12.17 3.28
CA GLY A 65 7.00 11.37 3.70
C GLY A 65 6.93 9.88 3.32
N PRO A 66 6.50 9.52 2.09
CA PRO A 66 6.35 8.13 1.69
C PRO A 66 7.69 7.39 1.68
N GLN A 67 7.65 6.13 2.07
CA GLN A 67 8.71 5.15 1.83
C GLN A 67 8.11 3.96 1.09
N ALA A 68 8.61 3.68 -0.12
CA ALA A 68 8.28 2.44 -0.81
C ALA A 68 8.97 1.26 -0.11
N ARG A 69 8.16 0.41 0.53
CA ARG A 69 8.62 -0.80 1.23
C ARG A 69 8.58 -2.02 0.33
N PHE A 70 7.71 -1.97 -0.68
CA PHE A 70 7.60 -2.98 -1.71
C PHE A 70 7.08 -2.36 -3.00
N VAL A 71 7.64 -2.79 -4.13
CA VAL A 71 7.14 -2.52 -5.48
C VAL A 71 7.16 -3.85 -6.23
N GLY A 72 6.00 -4.33 -6.63
CA GLY A 72 5.80 -5.67 -7.21
C GLY A 72 6.16 -5.79 -8.68
N ILE A 73 6.79 -4.77 -9.25
CA ILE A 73 7.18 -4.73 -10.66
C ILE A 73 8.69 -4.52 -10.82
N PRO A 74 9.29 -4.97 -11.93
CA PRO A 74 10.70 -4.72 -12.22
C PRO A 74 11.03 -3.23 -12.37
N ALA A 75 12.18 -2.81 -11.82
CA ALA A 75 12.71 -1.47 -12.04
C ALA A 75 13.02 -1.21 -13.52
N GLY A 76 12.74 0.00 -14.00
CA GLY A 76 13.01 0.39 -15.39
C GLY A 76 12.14 -0.29 -16.44
N MET A 77 11.08 -1.02 -16.04
CA MET A 77 10.13 -1.62 -16.96
C MET A 77 9.48 -0.55 -17.85
N LYS A 78 9.36 -0.83 -19.16
CA LYS A 78 8.58 0.00 -20.07
C LYS A 78 7.11 0.07 -19.62
N PRO A 79 6.47 1.25 -19.61
CA PRO A 79 5.08 1.39 -19.20
C PRO A 79 4.12 0.64 -20.13
N ASN A 80 2.87 0.50 -19.70
CA ASN A 80 1.77 -0.12 -20.43
C ASN A 80 2.10 -1.55 -20.93
N ARG A 81 2.55 -2.43 -20.02
CA ARG A 81 2.71 -3.85 -20.36
C ARG A 81 1.33 -4.51 -20.46
N PRO A 82 1.09 -5.36 -21.47
CA PRO A 82 -0.21 -6.02 -21.58
C PRO A 82 -0.43 -6.99 -20.40
N PRO A 83 -1.69 -7.31 -20.04
CA PRO A 83 -1.97 -8.31 -19.01
C PRO A 83 -1.31 -9.67 -19.26
N SER A 84 -1.10 -10.04 -20.54
CA SER A 84 -0.39 -11.26 -20.94
C SER A 84 1.09 -11.31 -20.53
N ALA A 85 1.66 -10.19 -20.06
CA ALA A 85 2.99 -10.16 -19.46
C ALA A 85 3.02 -10.71 -18.01
N GLY A 86 1.86 -11.09 -17.44
CA GLY A 86 1.77 -11.76 -16.14
C GLY A 86 1.92 -10.84 -14.93
N LEU A 87 2.06 -9.54 -15.13
CA LEU A 87 2.22 -8.51 -14.09
C LEU A 87 0.86 -8.02 -13.60
N GLN A 88 0.08 -8.93 -13.03
CA GLN A 88 -1.25 -8.68 -12.51
C GLN A 88 -1.26 -9.06 -11.03
N PHE A 89 -2.02 -8.31 -10.24
CA PHE A 89 -1.92 -8.37 -8.79
C PHE A 89 -3.28 -8.24 -8.11
N PHE A 90 -3.39 -8.81 -6.93
CA PHE A 90 -4.52 -8.61 -6.03
C PHE A 90 -4.06 -8.63 -4.57
N GLY A 91 -4.84 -8.02 -3.69
CA GLY A 91 -4.55 -7.93 -2.25
C GLY A 91 -5.53 -8.75 -1.41
N THR A 92 -5.06 -9.28 -0.29
CA THR A 92 -5.92 -9.86 0.75
C THR A 92 -5.61 -9.25 2.12
N LEU A 93 -6.66 -9.04 2.90
CA LEU A 93 -6.60 -8.57 4.28
C LEU A 93 -7.27 -9.61 5.18
N ASN A 94 -6.56 -10.10 6.17
CA ASN A 94 -7.07 -11.06 7.15
C ASN A 94 -6.93 -10.50 8.56
N LEU A 95 -8.05 -10.27 9.24
CA LEU A 95 -8.08 -9.79 10.62
C LEU A 95 -8.33 -10.96 11.57
N ASP A 96 -7.36 -11.25 12.43
CA ASP A 96 -7.54 -12.22 13.51
C ASP A 96 -8.25 -11.55 14.70
N GLY A 97 -9.46 -11.99 15.02
CA GLY A 97 -10.25 -11.42 16.12
C GLY A 97 -9.69 -11.66 17.53
N ARG A 98 -8.81 -12.66 17.72
CA ARG A 98 -8.19 -12.97 19.01
C ARG A 98 -6.95 -12.13 19.24
N THR A 99 -6.04 -12.11 18.26
CA THR A 99 -4.76 -11.39 18.37
C THR A 99 -4.89 -9.92 17.97
N ARG A 100 -5.97 -9.55 17.27
CA ARG A 100 -6.21 -8.23 16.69
C ARG A 100 -5.15 -7.82 15.66
N VAL A 101 -4.45 -8.78 15.09
CA VAL A 101 -3.47 -8.54 14.03
C VAL A 101 -4.18 -8.54 12.68
N LEU A 102 -3.92 -7.51 11.87
CA LEU A 102 -4.31 -7.46 10.48
C LEU A 102 -3.12 -7.94 9.63
N THR A 103 -3.24 -9.12 9.02
CA THR A 103 -2.28 -9.60 8.03
C THR A 103 -2.68 -9.12 6.64
N VAL A 104 -1.82 -8.33 6.02
CA VAL A 104 -1.97 -7.84 4.65
C VAL A 104 -1.06 -8.64 3.72
N ARG A 105 -1.59 -9.10 2.59
CA ARG A 105 -0.80 -9.77 1.54
C ARG A 105 -1.08 -9.18 0.18
N LEU A 106 -0.03 -9.06 -0.63
CA LEU A 106 -0.12 -8.76 -2.06
C LEU A 106 0.29 -10.01 -2.82
N HIS A 107 -0.48 -10.36 -3.84
CA HIS A 107 -0.32 -11.58 -4.61
C HIS A 107 -0.03 -11.26 -6.08
N ASP A 108 0.77 -12.12 -6.73
CA ASP A 108 0.87 -12.15 -8.18
C ASP A 108 -0.30 -12.93 -8.82
N LEU A 109 -0.37 -12.94 -10.15
CA LEU A 109 -1.42 -13.61 -10.92
C LEU A 109 -1.58 -15.11 -10.61
N SER A 110 -0.51 -15.78 -10.13
CA SER A 110 -0.57 -17.20 -9.75
C SER A 110 -1.19 -17.43 -8.37
N GLY A 111 -1.48 -16.35 -7.63
CA GLY A 111 -1.95 -16.40 -6.25
C GLY A 111 -0.83 -16.48 -5.21
N ARG A 112 0.44 -16.55 -5.65
CA ARG A 112 1.58 -16.53 -4.74
C ARG A 112 1.68 -15.16 -4.06
N ALA A 113 1.80 -15.17 -2.73
CA ALA A 113 2.08 -13.95 -1.97
C ALA A 113 3.51 -13.46 -2.28
N ILE A 114 3.61 -12.25 -2.81
CA ILE A 114 4.88 -11.57 -3.14
C ILE A 114 5.26 -10.52 -2.09
N PHE A 115 4.32 -10.15 -1.23
CA PHE A 115 4.53 -9.32 -0.05
C PHE A 115 3.56 -9.76 1.06
N SER A 116 4.01 -9.70 2.31
CA SER A 116 3.19 -9.95 3.50
C SER A 116 3.64 -9.02 4.63
N LEU A 117 2.68 -8.44 5.34
CA LEU A 117 2.93 -7.62 6.52
C LEU A 117 1.85 -7.86 7.56
N ASP A 118 2.29 -8.12 8.79
CA ASP A 118 1.42 -8.16 9.95
C ASP A 118 1.40 -6.79 10.62
N LEU A 119 0.20 -6.25 10.79
CA LEU A 119 -0.06 -4.99 11.47
C LEU A 119 -0.71 -5.29 12.82
N PRO A 120 0.04 -5.22 13.94
CA PRO A 120 -0.57 -5.32 15.25
C PRO A 120 -1.47 -4.10 15.50
N ALA A 121 -2.48 -4.28 16.35
CA ALA A 121 -3.31 -3.18 16.81
C ALA A 121 -2.43 -2.12 17.50
N GLN A 122 -2.68 -0.85 17.20
CA GLN A 122 -2.04 0.27 17.88
C GLN A 122 -2.44 0.27 19.36
N GLU A 123 -1.45 0.43 20.25
CA GLU A 123 -1.70 0.57 21.68
C GLU A 123 -2.46 1.87 21.99
N ILE A 124 -3.19 1.87 23.11
CA ILE A 124 -4.05 2.96 23.60
C ILE A 124 -3.26 3.84 24.55
#